data_AF-A0AAJ6ARP4-F1
#
_entry.id   AF-A0AAJ6ARP4-F1
#
_cell.length_a   1.000
_cell.length_b   1.000
_cell.length_c   1.000
_cell.angle_alpha   90.00
_cell.angle_beta   90.00
_cell.angle_gamma   90.00
#
_symmetry.space_group_name_H-M   'P 1'
#
loop_
_entity.id
_entity.type
_entity.pdbx_description
1 polymer ?
#
loop_
_entity_poly.entity_id
_entity_poly.type
_entity_poly.pdbx_seq_one_letter_code
_entity_poly.pdbx_strand_id
1 'polypeptide(L)'
;MLDADELEELRSLQARAYGREASLSDADAVRLRVLEERRVAPGVEPVGLDFAPTADAVAPPDSGESPDDADSASAEAGHQGVEAAALDAAEPRPSPVAEGSPGTGESVRSLWRAHWRPAVLAVAALLIVGVGVGWLLFGRSAATSVALSAQQQEWQSALIAGGRYDPGSVRALAVEQGAVISAATKDDGAITCLLVATSASALPNCERTETVEGSGLFGAVTVESKDDIRRELNVQMMFTASGEPAVSTHTAEYGPGTTNGVTYANAGEAEKAKRIAAQGFEINSLWVIGYDGEVPVWTGMALDSFQTCLIYDGSDDGFPRVCADALTLQEQRATLVLNVVDEESGEVARLEVPTWSDGSSSLMITREGGADGAGGDGR
;
A
#
# COMPACT_ATOMS: atom_id res chain seq x y z
N MET A 1 26.50 2.30 17.49
CA MET A 1 25.68 3.52 17.35
C MET A 1 26.56 4.73 17.58
N LEU A 2 26.35 5.80 16.82
CA LEU A 2 27.04 7.08 16.95
C LEU A 2 26.23 8.02 17.85
N ASP A 3 26.90 8.84 18.65
CA ASP A 3 26.25 9.91 19.41
C ASP A 3 26.03 11.18 18.54
N ALA A 4 25.40 12.21 19.11
CA ALA A 4 25.02 13.42 18.40
C ALA A 4 26.24 14.20 17.86
N ASP A 5 27.33 14.23 18.62
CA ASP A 5 28.55 14.94 18.26
C ASP A 5 29.30 14.17 17.15
N GLU A 6 29.34 12.84 17.24
CA GLU A 6 29.90 11.97 16.21
C GLU A 6 29.13 12.02 14.88
N LEU A 7 27.81 12.23 14.93
CA LEU A 7 26.98 12.44 13.74
C LEU A 7 27.22 13.81 13.09
N GLU A 8 27.48 14.84 13.88
CA GLU A 8 27.85 16.16 13.38
C GLU A 8 29.25 16.15 12.72
N GLU A 9 30.21 15.47 13.36
CA GLU A 9 31.55 15.27 12.81
C GLU A 9 31.50 14.50 11.48
N LEU A 10 30.71 13.43 11.41
CA LEU A 10 30.50 12.66 10.19
C LEU A 10 29.99 13.54 9.03
N ARG A 11 28.99 14.40 9.30
CA ARG A 11 28.44 15.31 8.28
C ARG A 11 29.46 16.35 7.82
N SER A 12 30.23 16.93 8.74
CA SER A 12 31.31 17.87 8.40
C SER A 12 32.38 17.21 7.52
N LEU A 13 32.73 15.95 7.80
CA LEU A 13 33.68 15.19 7.00
C LEU A 13 33.11 14.80 5.63
N GLN A 14 31.84 14.40 5.55
CA GLN A 14 31.17 14.07 4.28
C GLN A 14 30.98 15.30 3.39
N ALA A 15 30.62 16.45 3.96
CA ALA A 15 30.52 17.71 3.22
C ALA A 15 31.86 18.13 2.60
N ARG A 16 32.97 17.91 3.32
CA ARG A 16 34.33 18.17 2.82
C ARG A 16 34.82 17.10 1.83
N ALA A 17 34.41 15.84 2.00
CA ALA A 17 34.82 14.73 1.13
C ALA A 17 34.08 14.72 -0.22
N TYR A 18 32.81 15.10 -0.23
CA TYR A 18 31.93 14.99 -1.40
C TYR A 18 31.44 16.34 -1.94
N GLY A 19 31.89 17.45 -1.36
CA GLY A 19 31.56 18.81 -1.82
C GLY A 19 32.26 19.20 -3.13
N ARG A 20 31.85 20.34 -3.68
CA ARG A 20 32.37 20.88 -4.96
C ARG A 20 33.89 21.12 -4.98
N GLU A 21 34.47 21.37 -3.81
CA GLU A 21 35.93 21.51 -3.60
C GLU A 21 36.49 20.36 -2.76
N ALA A 22 36.06 19.13 -3.05
CA ALA A 22 36.45 17.92 -2.33
C ALA A 22 37.96 17.87 -2.06
N SER A 23 38.34 18.12 -0.80
CA SER A 23 39.70 18.03 -0.31
C SER A 23 39.67 17.60 1.13
N LEU A 24 40.28 16.45 1.40
CA LEU A 24 40.30 15.83 2.70
C LEU A 24 41.73 15.48 3.07
N SER A 25 42.13 15.73 4.32
CA SER A 25 43.42 15.25 4.81
C SER A 25 43.38 13.74 5.02
N ASP A 26 44.54 13.06 4.96
CA ASP A 26 44.60 11.60 5.21
C ASP A 26 44.04 11.22 6.59
N ALA A 27 44.23 12.09 7.59
CA ALA A 27 43.68 11.90 8.94
C ALA A 27 42.15 11.99 8.96
N ASP A 28 41.59 12.98 8.26
CA ASP A 28 40.14 13.16 8.12
C ASP A 28 39.51 12.01 7.30
N ALA A 29 40.21 11.45 6.31
CA ALA A 29 39.74 10.32 5.51
C ALA A 29 39.65 9.02 6.33
N VAL A 30 40.63 8.80 7.21
CA VAL A 30 40.60 7.68 8.16
C VAL A 30 39.47 7.88 9.17
N ARG A 31 39.29 9.10 9.69
CA ARG A 31 38.22 9.42 10.65
C ARG A 31 36.83 9.24 10.05
N LEU A 32 36.64 9.69 8.80
CA LEU A 32 35.41 9.49 8.03
C LEU A 32 35.06 8.01 7.91
N ARG A 33 36.02 7.17 7.50
CA ARG A 33 35.81 5.72 7.35
C ARG A 33 35.39 5.04 8.66
N VAL A 34 36.03 5.40 9.77
CA VAL A 34 35.68 4.86 11.10
C VAL A 34 34.26 5.23 11.51
N LEU A 35 33.82 6.46 11.24
CA LEU A 35 32.46 6.92 11.56
C LEU A 35 31.43 6.25 10.64
N GLU A 36 31.73 6.06 9.36
CA GLU A 36 30.85 5.37 8.41
C GLU A 36 30.68 3.87 8.76
N GLU A 37 31.78 3.17 9.11
CA GLU A 37 31.72 1.77 9.54
C GLU A 37 30.92 1.60 10.84
N ARG A 38 31.07 2.51 11.81
CA ARG A 38 30.30 2.48 13.07
C ARG A 38 28.82 2.83 12.91
N ARG A 39 28.46 3.53 11.84
CA ARG A 39 27.07 3.81 11.46
C ARG A 39 26.41 2.56 10.86
N VAL A 40 27.16 1.77 10.08
CA VAL A 40 26.66 0.58 9.38
C VAL A 40 26.71 -0.67 10.26
N ALA A 41 27.59 -0.72 11.26
CA ALA A 41 27.72 -1.88 12.14
C ALA A 41 26.45 -2.09 12.99
N PRO A 42 25.76 -3.26 12.87
CA PRO A 42 24.67 -3.61 13.76
C PRO A 42 25.21 -3.68 15.20
N GLY A 43 24.42 -3.20 16.15
CA GLY A 43 24.78 -3.17 17.56
C GLY A 43 25.01 -4.56 18.13
N VAL A 44 26.25 -5.05 18.02
CA VAL A 44 26.78 -6.12 18.84
C VAL A 44 27.49 -5.44 20.00
N GLU A 45 26.88 -5.48 21.19
CA GLU A 45 27.60 -5.15 22.41
C GLU A 45 28.80 -6.10 22.57
N PRO A 46 29.99 -5.62 22.95
CA PRO A 46 31.10 -6.49 23.27
C PRO A 46 30.80 -7.19 24.59
N VAL A 47 30.21 -8.38 24.51
CA VAL A 47 30.26 -9.34 25.62
C VAL A 47 31.72 -9.75 25.77
N GLY A 48 32.34 -9.32 26.87
CA GLY A 48 33.67 -9.75 27.25
C GLY A 48 33.74 -11.27 27.32
N LEU A 49 34.41 -11.87 26.34
CA LEU A 49 34.90 -13.23 26.39
C LEU A 49 36.32 -13.24 25.82
N ASP A 50 37.27 -13.36 26.74
CA ASP A 50 38.66 -13.73 26.44
C ASP A 50 38.67 -15.04 25.64
N PHE A 51 39.00 -14.96 24.35
CA PHE A 51 39.53 -16.11 23.62
C PHE A 51 40.69 -15.66 22.74
N ALA A 52 41.88 -16.15 23.09
CA ALA A 52 43.12 -16.01 22.36
C ALA A 52 43.03 -16.60 20.93
N PRO A 53 43.84 -16.12 19.97
CA PRO A 53 43.77 -16.58 18.60
C PRO A 53 44.47 -17.95 18.48
N THR A 54 43.76 -18.93 17.92
CA THR A 54 44.40 -20.07 17.26
C THR A 54 44.03 -20.02 15.80
N ALA A 55 45.08 -19.91 14.99
CA ALA A 55 45.03 -20.08 13.55
C ALA A 55 44.70 -21.54 13.25
N ASP A 56 43.71 -21.77 12.39
CA ASP A 56 43.81 -22.88 11.44
C ASP A 56 42.99 -22.60 10.19
N ALA A 57 43.67 -22.78 9.07
CA ALA A 57 43.20 -22.59 7.72
C ALA A 57 42.38 -23.80 7.27
N VAL A 58 41.23 -23.58 6.61
CA VAL A 58 40.65 -24.57 5.71
C VAL A 58 40.11 -23.87 4.46
N ALA A 59 40.60 -24.35 3.32
CA ALA A 59 40.36 -23.92 1.95
C ALA A 59 38.93 -24.25 1.44
N PRO A 60 38.47 -23.64 0.33
CA PRO A 60 37.14 -23.86 -0.23
C PRO A 60 37.07 -25.15 -1.08
N PRO A 61 35.90 -25.81 -1.20
CA PRO A 61 35.72 -26.85 -2.20
C PRO A 61 35.27 -26.26 -3.55
N ASP A 62 35.97 -26.75 -4.56
CA ASP A 62 35.79 -26.55 -5.99
C ASP A 62 34.71 -27.50 -6.57
N SER A 63 34.36 -27.16 -7.80
CA SER A 63 33.38 -27.65 -8.76
C SER A 63 33.46 -29.14 -9.14
N GLY A 64 32.34 -29.65 -9.71
CA GLY A 64 32.21 -30.93 -10.44
C GLY A 64 31.18 -31.85 -9.78
N GLU A 65 30.27 -32.56 -10.45
CA GLU A 65 30.05 -32.90 -11.85
C GLU A 65 28.64 -33.53 -11.94
N SER A 66 27.95 -33.41 -13.08
CA SER A 66 26.70 -34.15 -13.36
C SER A 66 26.93 -35.65 -13.49
N PRO A 67 25.86 -36.47 -13.40
CA PRO A 67 25.53 -37.24 -14.60
C PRO A 67 24.03 -37.28 -14.95
N ASP A 68 23.83 -37.36 -16.26
CA ASP A 68 22.61 -37.66 -17.02
C ASP A 68 22.07 -39.09 -16.80
N ASP A 69 20.90 -39.29 -17.43
CA ASP A 69 20.21 -40.53 -17.83
C ASP A 69 19.19 -41.13 -16.85
N ALA A 70 18.02 -41.59 -17.26
CA ALA A 70 17.24 -41.49 -18.49
C ALA A 70 15.88 -42.19 -18.19
N ASP A 71 14.81 -41.64 -18.74
CA ASP A 71 13.71 -42.36 -19.42
C ASP A 71 12.92 -43.47 -18.70
N SER A 72 11.61 -43.25 -18.55
CA SER A 72 10.59 -44.26 -18.89
C SER A 72 9.19 -43.64 -18.96
N ALA A 73 8.63 -43.77 -20.15
CA ALA A 73 7.31 -43.32 -20.57
C ALA A 73 6.16 -44.28 -20.20
N SER A 74 4.95 -43.73 -20.37
CA SER A 74 3.70 -44.36 -20.80
C SER A 74 2.84 -45.13 -19.80
N ALA A 75 1.59 -44.68 -19.64
CA ALA A 75 0.43 -45.37 -20.20
C ALA A 75 -0.86 -44.53 -20.12
N GLU A 76 -1.52 -44.42 -21.28
CA GLU A 76 -2.88 -43.94 -21.51
C GLU A 76 -3.97 -44.84 -20.89
N ALA A 77 -5.16 -44.24 -20.73
CA ALA A 77 -6.52 -44.75 -21.02
C ALA A 77 -7.47 -44.23 -19.93
N GLY A 78 -8.62 -43.59 -20.19
CA GLY A 78 -9.46 -43.52 -21.37
C GLY A 78 -10.92 -43.62 -20.89
N HIS A 79 -11.85 -43.00 -21.63
CA HIS A 79 -13.33 -43.10 -21.52
C HIS A 79 -13.95 -42.31 -20.35
N GLN A 80 -15.00 -41.49 -20.52
CA GLN A 80 -16.15 -41.64 -21.41
C GLN A 80 -16.85 -40.29 -21.62
N GLY A 81 -17.05 -39.89 -22.88
CA GLY A 81 -18.08 -38.94 -23.27
C GLY A 81 -19.41 -39.67 -23.46
N VAL A 82 -20.51 -39.03 -23.05
CA VAL A 82 -21.89 -39.44 -23.33
C VAL A 82 -22.67 -38.13 -23.53
N GLU A 83 -22.83 -37.69 -24.76
CA GLU A 83 -23.98 -37.92 -25.65
C GLU A 83 -25.12 -36.92 -25.39
N ALA A 84 -25.11 -35.86 -26.20
CA ALA A 84 -26.22 -34.97 -26.41
C ALA A 84 -27.21 -35.65 -27.37
N ALA A 85 -28.42 -35.97 -26.89
CA ALA A 85 -29.54 -36.34 -27.73
C ALA A 85 -30.42 -35.11 -27.97
N ALA A 86 -30.22 -34.48 -29.12
CA ALA A 86 -31.22 -33.66 -29.77
C ALA A 86 -32.28 -34.58 -30.39
N LEU A 87 -33.56 -34.32 -30.14
CA LEU A 87 -34.65 -34.79 -30.99
C LEU A 87 -35.45 -33.59 -31.46
N ASP A 88 -35.42 -33.46 -32.78
CA ASP A 88 -36.11 -32.49 -33.60
C ASP A 88 -37.63 -32.68 -33.58
N ALA A 89 -38.29 -31.53 -33.69
CA ALA A 89 -39.56 -31.18 -34.34
C ALA A 89 -40.60 -32.27 -34.71
N ALA A 90 -41.84 -32.03 -34.26
CA ALA A 90 -42.99 -31.95 -35.17
C ALA A 90 -44.14 -31.14 -34.53
N GLU A 91 -44.36 -29.93 -35.04
CA GLU A 91 -45.59 -29.16 -34.91
C GLU A 91 -46.78 -29.91 -35.53
N PRO A 92 -48.03 -29.66 -35.08
CA PRO A 92 -48.91 -28.91 -35.98
C PRO A 92 -49.86 -27.93 -35.28
N ARG A 93 -49.91 -26.69 -35.76
CA ARG A 93 -51.11 -25.84 -35.76
C ARG A 93 -51.97 -26.14 -37.02
N PRO A 94 -53.15 -25.51 -37.19
CA PRO A 94 -54.38 -25.60 -36.41
C PRO A 94 -55.55 -26.02 -37.33
N SER A 95 -56.73 -26.32 -36.79
CA SER A 95 -57.96 -26.35 -37.61
C SER A 95 -59.20 -25.93 -36.83
N PRO A 96 -60.22 -25.40 -37.53
CA PRO A 96 -61.13 -24.38 -37.00
C PRO A 96 -62.52 -24.92 -36.61
N VAL A 97 -63.16 -24.13 -35.73
CA VAL A 97 -64.60 -23.83 -35.65
C VAL A 97 -65.58 -25.00 -35.57
N ALA A 98 -66.25 -25.10 -34.40
CA ALA A 98 -67.71 -25.13 -34.36
C ALA A 98 -68.21 -24.70 -32.97
N GLU A 99 -69.04 -23.67 -32.97
CA GLU A 99 -69.78 -23.12 -31.85
C GLU A 99 -70.76 -24.15 -31.26
N GLY A 100 -70.96 -24.08 -29.96
CA GLY A 100 -71.96 -24.87 -29.24
C GLY A 100 -71.90 -24.64 -27.74
N SER A 101 -72.21 -23.42 -27.29
CA SER A 101 -72.69 -23.18 -25.91
C SER A 101 -74.03 -23.92 -25.69
N PRO A 102 -74.53 -24.17 -24.46
CA PRO A 102 -74.11 -23.60 -23.17
C PRO A 102 -74.06 -24.62 -22.00
N GLY A 103 -73.39 -24.30 -20.89
CA GLY A 103 -73.69 -24.96 -19.62
C GLY A 103 -72.56 -25.02 -18.60
N THR A 104 -72.84 -24.40 -17.45
CA THR A 104 -72.34 -24.81 -16.12
C THR A 104 -70.90 -24.43 -15.80
N GLY A 105 -70.74 -23.16 -15.39
CA GLY A 105 -69.59 -22.71 -14.62
C GLY A 105 -69.60 -23.32 -13.23
N GLU A 106 -68.97 -24.49 -13.05
CA GLU A 106 -68.66 -25.05 -11.74
C GLU A 106 -67.63 -26.21 -11.83
N SER A 107 -66.42 -25.97 -12.37
CA SER A 107 -65.37 -26.99 -12.29
C SER A 107 -63.92 -26.48 -12.34
N VAL A 108 -63.65 -25.31 -12.93
CA VAL A 108 -62.25 -24.80 -13.03
C VAL A 108 -61.67 -24.36 -11.68
N ARG A 109 -62.52 -23.94 -10.72
CA ARG A 109 -62.09 -23.59 -9.36
C ARG A 109 -61.83 -24.81 -8.46
N SER A 110 -62.27 -26.01 -8.85
CA SER A 110 -62.15 -27.24 -8.04
C SER A 110 -60.80 -27.91 -8.24
N LEU A 111 -60.32 -28.01 -9.48
CA LEU A 111 -59.02 -28.62 -9.81
C LEU A 111 -57.84 -27.78 -9.33
N TRP A 112 -57.96 -26.45 -9.30
CA TRP A 112 -56.91 -25.57 -8.79
C TRP A 112 -56.69 -25.73 -7.27
N ARG A 113 -57.73 -26.04 -6.49
CA ARG A 113 -57.60 -26.31 -5.05
C ARG A 113 -56.93 -27.66 -4.75
N ALA A 114 -57.07 -28.64 -5.64
CA ALA A 114 -56.53 -29.99 -5.44
C ALA A 114 -55.01 -30.08 -5.71
N HIS A 115 -54.49 -29.25 -6.63
CA HIS A 115 -53.09 -29.35 -7.07
C HIS A 115 -52.19 -28.18 -6.62
N TRP A 116 -52.76 -27.15 -5.97
CA TRP A 116 -51.96 -26.05 -5.40
C TRP A 116 -51.03 -26.53 -4.27
N ARG A 117 -51.51 -27.39 -3.38
CA ARG A 117 -50.72 -27.89 -2.24
C ARG A 117 -49.44 -28.65 -2.66
N PRO A 118 -49.49 -29.63 -3.60
CA PRO A 118 -48.26 -30.27 -4.06
C PRO A 118 -47.37 -29.34 -4.90
N ALA A 119 -47.94 -28.41 -5.66
CA ALA A 119 -47.16 -27.42 -6.41
C ALA A 119 -46.37 -26.46 -5.50
N VAL A 120 -46.97 -26.01 -4.39
CA VAL A 120 -46.26 -25.18 -3.39
C VAL A 120 -45.17 -25.97 -2.68
N LEU A 121 -45.39 -27.25 -2.38
CA LEU A 121 -44.37 -28.11 -1.79
C LEU A 121 -43.18 -28.31 -2.75
N ALA A 122 -43.44 -28.48 -4.05
CA ALA A 122 -42.38 -28.61 -5.05
C ALA A 122 -41.58 -27.31 -5.21
N VAL A 123 -42.25 -26.15 -5.23
CA VAL A 123 -41.59 -24.84 -5.28
C VAL A 123 -40.79 -24.57 -4.00
N ALA A 124 -41.34 -24.91 -2.83
CA ALA A 124 -40.63 -24.77 -1.55
C ALA A 124 -39.39 -25.68 -1.50
N ALA A 125 -39.49 -26.92 -1.99
CA ALA A 125 -38.35 -27.83 -2.08
C ALA A 125 -37.28 -27.30 -3.03
N LEU A 126 -37.66 -26.79 -4.20
CA LEU A 126 -36.72 -26.17 -5.15
C LEU A 126 -36.08 -24.90 -4.58
N LEU A 127 -36.82 -24.09 -3.81
CA LEU A 127 -36.26 -22.93 -3.11
C LEU A 127 -35.29 -23.35 -2.01
N ILE A 128 -35.60 -24.39 -1.22
CA ILE A 128 -34.68 -24.91 -0.18
C ILE A 128 -33.41 -25.48 -0.81
N VAL A 129 -33.53 -26.20 -1.93
CA VAL A 129 -32.38 -26.74 -2.66
C VAL A 129 -31.59 -25.61 -3.32
N GLY A 130 -32.25 -24.63 -3.94
CA GLY A 130 -31.58 -23.47 -4.54
C GLY A 130 -30.87 -22.59 -3.50
N VAL A 131 -31.50 -22.37 -2.35
CA VAL A 131 -30.90 -21.68 -1.20
C VAL A 131 -29.76 -22.51 -0.62
N GLY A 132 -29.93 -23.82 -0.47
CA GLY A 132 -28.90 -24.71 0.07
C GLY A 132 -27.67 -24.83 -0.83
N VAL A 133 -27.87 -24.97 -2.15
CA VAL A 133 -26.79 -25.03 -3.15
C VAL A 133 -26.14 -23.65 -3.31
N GLY A 134 -26.92 -22.57 -3.34
CA GLY A 134 -26.40 -21.20 -3.35
C GLY A 134 -25.57 -20.89 -2.11
N TRP A 135 -26.00 -21.33 -0.93
CA TRP A 135 -25.27 -21.15 0.32
C TRP A 135 -24.00 -22.01 0.38
N LEU A 136 -24.00 -23.21 -0.21
CA LEU A 136 -22.80 -24.05 -0.28
C LEU A 136 -21.76 -23.56 -1.30
N LEU A 137 -22.18 -22.92 -2.38
CA LEU A 137 -21.28 -22.39 -3.42
C LEU A 137 -20.75 -20.99 -3.09
N PHE A 138 -21.55 -20.13 -2.42
CA PHE A 138 -21.18 -18.74 -2.13
C PHE A 138 -21.01 -18.42 -0.63
N GLY A 139 -21.50 -19.27 0.27
CA GLY A 139 -21.42 -19.05 1.73
C GLY A 139 -20.13 -19.55 2.38
N ARG A 140 -19.24 -20.22 1.62
CA ARG A 140 -18.00 -20.80 2.14
C ARG A 140 -16.81 -19.84 2.21
N SER A 141 -16.93 -18.63 1.67
CA SER A 141 -15.87 -17.60 1.74
C SER A 141 -15.99 -16.68 2.96
N ALA A 142 -16.74 -17.08 3.98
CA ALA A 142 -16.78 -16.36 5.24
C ALA A 142 -15.53 -16.71 6.07
N ALA A 143 -14.40 -16.12 5.68
CA ALA A 143 -13.36 -15.80 6.64
C ALA A 143 -14.04 -15.16 7.86
N THR A 144 -13.69 -15.60 9.06
CA THR A 144 -14.29 -15.24 10.34
C THR A 144 -14.73 -13.77 10.36
N SER A 145 -16.03 -13.53 10.39
CA SER A 145 -16.57 -12.16 10.37
C SER A 145 -16.12 -11.42 11.64
N VAL A 146 -15.36 -10.35 11.46
CA VAL A 146 -14.93 -9.49 12.56
C VAL A 146 -16.15 -8.81 13.17
N ALA A 147 -16.32 -8.93 14.48
CA ALA A 147 -17.43 -8.28 15.18
C ALA A 147 -17.15 -6.77 15.29
N LEU A 148 -17.92 -5.95 14.57
CA LEU A 148 -17.83 -4.50 14.61
C LEU A 148 -18.89 -3.89 15.52
N SER A 149 -18.51 -2.86 16.28
CA SER A 149 -19.48 -2.03 17.00
C SER A 149 -20.38 -1.24 16.04
N ALA A 150 -21.51 -0.70 16.52
CA ALA A 150 -22.41 0.10 15.70
C ALA A 150 -21.70 1.30 15.02
N GLN A 151 -20.83 1.99 15.78
CA GLN A 151 -20.04 3.10 15.26
C GLN A 151 -19.07 2.65 14.15
N GLN A 152 -18.42 1.49 14.32
CA GLN A 152 -17.50 0.95 13.32
C GLN A 152 -18.22 0.44 12.07
N GLN A 153 -19.45 -0.05 12.21
CA GLN A 153 -20.31 -0.40 11.07
C GLN A 153 -20.69 0.84 10.26
N GLU A 154 -20.94 1.97 10.92
CA GLU A 154 -21.16 3.26 10.24
C GLU A 154 -19.92 3.70 9.46
N TRP A 155 -18.72 3.53 10.01
CA TRP A 155 -17.47 3.84 9.30
C TRP A 155 -17.28 2.96 8.06
N GLN A 156 -17.48 1.65 8.18
CA GLN A 156 -17.41 0.75 7.02
C GLN A 156 -18.46 1.11 5.97
N SER A 157 -19.68 1.46 6.40
CA SER A 157 -20.75 1.89 5.50
C SER A 157 -20.39 3.18 4.77
N ALA A 158 -19.74 4.13 5.44
CA ALA A 158 -19.25 5.36 4.82
C ALA A 158 -18.16 5.08 3.78
N LEU A 159 -17.23 4.15 4.04
CA LEU A 159 -16.21 3.73 3.08
C LEU A 159 -16.83 3.11 1.82
N ILE A 160 -17.84 2.25 1.99
CA ILE A 160 -18.58 1.62 0.87
C ILE A 160 -19.39 2.65 0.10
N ALA A 161 -20.12 3.53 0.79
CA ALA A 161 -20.94 4.57 0.17
C ALA A 161 -20.11 5.59 -0.63
N GLY A 162 -18.84 5.76 -0.30
CA GLY A 162 -17.91 6.61 -1.05
C GLY A 162 -17.65 6.14 -2.48
N GLY A 163 -17.96 4.88 -2.83
CA GLY A 163 -17.86 4.36 -4.20
C GLY A 163 -16.43 4.30 -4.74
N ARG A 164 -15.41 4.30 -3.87
CA ARG A 164 -13.99 4.32 -4.24
C ARG A 164 -13.36 2.94 -4.43
N TYR A 165 -14.11 1.88 -4.13
CA TYR A 165 -13.64 0.49 -4.11
C TYR A 165 -14.62 -0.39 -4.89
N ASP A 166 -14.14 -1.55 -5.35
CA ASP A 166 -14.96 -2.49 -6.10
C ASP A 166 -16.18 -2.93 -5.26
N PRO A 167 -17.37 -3.04 -5.85
CA PRO A 167 -18.58 -3.42 -5.12
C PRO A 167 -18.41 -4.74 -4.35
N GLY A 168 -18.57 -4.68 -3.02
CA GLY A 168 -18.47 -5.85 -2.14
C GLY A 168 -17.05 -6.27 -1.76
N SER A 169 -16.01 -5.55 -2.18
CA SER A 169 -14.61 -5.89 -1.85
C SER A 169 -14.18 -5.49 -0.43
N VAL A 170 -14.80 -4.45 0.15
CA VAL A 170 -14.44 -3.94 1.47
C VAL A 170 -14.79 -4.97 2.56
N ARG A 171 -13.75 -5.52 3.18
CA ARG A 171 -13.85 -6.57 4.20
C ARG A 171 -12.99 -6.24 5.42
N ALA A 172 -13.63 -6.13 6.59
CA ALA A 172 -12.92 -6.03 7.86
C ALA A 172 -12.15 -7.31 8.18
N LEU A 173 -10.88 -7.17 8.53
CA LEU A 173 -9.94 -8.25 8.84
C LEU A 173 -9.64 -8.32 10.35
N ALA A 174 -9.58 -7.18 11.03
CA ALA A 174 -9.37 -7.10 12.47
C ALA A 174 -9.89 -5.78 13.06
N VAL A 175 -10.07 -5.74 14.38
CA VAL A 175 -10.25 -4.51 15.16
C VAL A 175 -9.18 -4.49 16.24
N GLU A 176 -8.33 -3.47 16.23
CA GLU A 176 -7.22 -3.31 17.16
C GLU A 176 -7.16 -1.87 17.66
N GLN A 177 -7.03 -1.67 18.97
CA GLN A 177 -6.96 -0.32 19.59
C GLN A 177 -8.10 0.63 19.15
N GLY A 178 -9.29 0.08 18.87
CA GLY A 178 -10.45 0.83 18.38
C GLY A 178 -10.43 1.13 16.88
N ALA A 179 -9.31 0.88 16.18
CA ALA A 179 -9.21 1.00 14.74
C ALA A 179 -9.78 -0.23 14.03
N VAL A 180 -10.47 -0.02 12.90
CA VAL A 180 -10.94 -1.09 12.02
C VAL A 180 -9.94 -1.27 10.89
N ILE A 181 -9.38 -2.46 10.78
CA ILE A 181 -8.44 -2.83 9.72
C ILE A 181 -9.22 -3.60 8.67
N SER A 182 -9.25 -3.11 7.44
CA SER A 182 -9.97 -3.73 6.33
C SER A 182 -9.08 -3.90 5.11
N ALA A 183 -9.38 -4.90 4.29
CA ALA A 183 -8.91 -4.96 2.90
C ALA A 183 -10.03 -4.53 1.97
N ALA A 184 -9.66 -3.95 0.83
CA ALA A 184 -10.55 -3.65 -0.27
C ALA A 184 -9.82 -3.80 -1.60
N THR A 185 -10.55 -3.82 -2.71
CA THR A 185 -9.94 -3.81 -4.05
C THR A 185 -10.43 -2.63 -4.88
N LYS A 186 -9.68 -2.28 -5.92
CA LYS A 186 -10.07 -1.35 -6.98
C LYS A 186 -9.73 -1.95 -8.34
N ASP A 187 -10.33 -1.37 -9.38
CA ASP A 187 -10.10 -1.71 -10.78
C ASP A 187 -10.25 -3.21 -11.04
N ASP A 188 -11.40 -3.75 -10.64
CA ASP A 188 -11.78 -5.16 -10.80
C ASP A 188 -10.78 -6.13 -10.15
N GLY A 189 -10.23 -5.76 -8.99
CA GLY A 189 -9.27 -6.57 -8.25
C GLY A 189 -7.80 -6.38 -8.64
N ALA A 190 -7.50 -5.50 -9.61
CA ALA A 190 -6.12 -5.23 -10.03
C ALA A 190 -5.30 -4.53 -8.95
N ILE A 191 -5.96 -3.77 -8.08
CA ILE A 191 -5.34 -3.03 -6.97
C ILE A 191 -5.92 -3.55 -5.66
N THR A 192 -5.04 -3.87 -4.72
CA THR A 192 -5.41 -4.22 -3.34
C THR A 192 -5.09 -3.06 -2.42
N CYS A 193 -6.03 -2.72 -1.53
CA CYS A 193 -5.90 -1.66 -0.55
C CYS A 193 -6.00 -2.20 0.88
N LEU A 194 -5.06 -1.79 1.73
CA LEU A 194 -5.16 -1.86 3.18
C LEU A 194 -5.78 -0.56 3.70
N LEU A 195 -6.88 -0.66 4.43
CA LEU A 195 -7.60 0.47 5.01
C LEU A 195 -7.52 0.39 6.53
N VAL A 196 -7.00 1.44 7.17
CA VAL A 196 -7.00 1.54 8.64
C VAL A 196 -7.85 2.72 9.06
N ALA A 197 -9.00 2.43 9.68
CA ALA A 197 -10.02 3.41 10.05
C ALA A 197 -10.04 3.65 11.56
N THR A 198 -9.67 4.85 12.00
CA THR A 198 -9.89 5.35 13.38
C THR A 198 -11.12 6.27 13.47
N SER A 199 -11.75 6.56 12.32
CA SER A 199 -12.93 7.40 12.17
C SER A 199 -13.74 6.94 10.94
N ALA A 200 -14.75 7.71 10.54
CA ALA A 200 -15.51 7.44 9.31
C ALA A 200 -14.65 7.50 8.03
N SER A 201 -13.46 8.09 8.10
CA SER A 201 -12.43 8.03 7.07
C SER A 201 -11.33 7.05 7.47
N ALA A 202 -10.82 6.31 6.49
CA ALA A 202 -9.69 5.41 6.64
C ALA A 202 -8.50 5.92 5.83
N LEU A 203 -7.29 5.78 6.38
CA LEU A 203 -6.04 5.94 5.64
C LEU A 203 -5.90 4.72 4.70
N PRO A 204 -5.96 4.91 3.37
CA PRO A 204 -5.73 3.83 2.42
C PRO A 204 -4.25 3.73 2.08
N ASN A 205 -3.71 2.50 2.12
CA ASN A 205 -2.50 2.16 1.39
C ASN A 205 -2.85 1.15 0.31
N CYS A 206 -2.67 1.50 -0.96
CA CYS A 206 -3.04 0.68 -2.09
C CYS A 206 -1.81 0.36 -2.93
N GLU A 207 -1.73 -0.89 -3.41
CA GLU A 207 -0.78 -1.30 -4.43
C GLU A 207 -1.40 -2.29 -5.40
N ARG A 208 -0.77 -2.51 -6.56
CA ARG A 208 -1.14 -3.59 -7.48
C ARG A 208 -1.13 -4.93 -6.75
N THR A 209 -2.18 -5.71 -6.95
CA THR A 209 -2.36 -7.02 -6.29
C THR A 209 -1.14 -7.92 -6.49
N GLU A 210 -0.53 -7.91 -7.67
CA GLU A 210 0.71 -8.64 -7.99
C GLU A 210 1.91 -8.23 -7.10
N THR A 211 2.06 -6.95 -6.76
CA THR A 211 3.08 -6.48 -5.82
C THR A 211 2.75 -6.96 -4.41
N VAL A 212 1.48 -6.85 -4.02
CA VAL A 212 1.00 -7.26 -2.68
C VAL A 212 1.19 -8.76 -2.45
N GLU A 213 1.05 -9.59 -3.49
CA GLU A 213 1.37 -11.02 -3.44
C GLU A 213 2.83 -11.30 -3.12
N GLY A 214 3.76 -10.46 -3.60
CA GLY A 214 5.19 -10.61 -3.36
C GLY A 214 5.68 -10.03 -2.02
N SER A 215 5.25 -8.82 -1.67
CA SER A 215 5.80 -8.06 -0.53
C SER A 215 4.78 -7.71 0.56
N GLY A 216 3.50 -7.95 0.33
CA GLY A 216 2.43 -7.46 1.20
C GLY A 216 2.26 -5.95 1.17
N LEU A 217 1.43 -5.45 2.09
CA LEU A 217 1.17 -4.03 2.32
C LEU A 217 1.44 -3.67 3.78
N PHE A 218 2.03 -2.50 4.00
CA PHE A 218 2.26 -1.97 5.34
C PHE A 218 1.44 -0.69 5.55
N GLY A 219 0.76 -0.56 6.68
CA GLY A 219 0.05 0.66 7.05
C GLY A 219 0.32 1.02 8.50
N ALA A 220 0.39 2.31 8.80
CA ALA A 220 0.55 2.82 10.16
C ALA A 220 -0.46 3.93 10.44
N VAL A 221 -1.03 3.94 11.64
CA VAL A 221 -1.93 5.01 12.08
C VAL A 221 -1.69 5.37 13.53
N THR A 222 -1.73 6.67 13.84
CA THR A 222 -1.73 7.15 15.22
C THR A 222 -3.10 6.87 15.86
N VAL A 223 -3.11 6.08 16.93
CA VAL A 223 -4.35 5.73 17.68
C VAL A 223 -4.51 6.55 18.96
N GLU A 224 -3.40 7.00 19.55
CA GLU A 224 -3.40 7.86 20.74
C GLU A 224 -2.22 8.83 20.66
N SER A 225 -2.43 10.07 21.11
CA SER A 225 -1.38 11.07 21.25
C SER A 225 -1.65 11.90 22.49
N LYS A 226 -0.84 11.72 23.54
CA LYS A 226 -1.01 12.38 24.84
C LYS A 226 0.34 12.56 25.56
N ASP A 227 0.54 13.73 26.19
CA ASP A 227 1.70 14.01 27.05
C ASP A 227 3.05 13.66 26.40
N ASP A 228 3.24 14.06 25.14
CA ASP A 228 4.41 13.74 24.28
C ASP A 228 4.65 12.25 24.02
N ILE A 229 3.74 11.37 24.46
CA ILE A 229 3.71 9.95 24.13
C ILE A 229 2.63 9.73 23.06
N ARG A 230 3.04 9.12 21.97
CA ARG A 230 2.19 8.77 20.84
C ARG A 230 2.22 7.28 20.63
N ARG A 231 1.04 6.68 20.48
CA ARG A 231 0.89 5.27 20.19
C ARG A 231 0.45 5.09 18.74
N GLU A 232 1.22 4.31 18.01
CA GLU A 232 0.99 4.01 16.59
C GLU A 232 0.68 2.54 16.41
N LEU A 233 -0.41 2.27 15.71
CA LEU A 233 -0.79 0.93 15.28
C LEU A 233 -0.18 0.67 13.90
N ASN A 234 0.76 -0.26 13.87
CA ASN A 234 1.42 -0.75 12.66
C ASN A 234 0.72 -2.03 12.20
N VAL A 235 0.46 -2.12 10.91
CA VAL A 235 -0.32 -3.18 10.28
C VAL A 235 0.43 -3.70 9.07
N GLN A 236 0.81 -4.97 9.09
CA GLN A 236 1.31 -5.69 7.93
C GLN A 236 0.18 -6.57 7.39
N MET A 237 -0.21 -6.36 6.14
CA MET A 237 -1.13 -7.22 5.41
C MET A 237 -0.36 -8.08 4.41
N MET A 238 -0.73 -9.34 4.30
CA MET A 238 -0.22 -10.28 3.30
C MET A 238 -1.35 -11.20 2.84
N PHE A 239 -1.20 -11.82 1.68
CA PHE A 239 -2.09 -12.92 1.29
C PHE A 239 -1.65 -14.23 1.93
N THR A 240 -2.63 -15.02 2.38
CA THR A 240 -2.41 -16.41 2.77
C THR A 240 -2.14 -17.26 1.52
N ALA A 241 -1.72 -18.51 1.72
CA ALA A 241 -1.56 -19.47 0.62
C ALA A 241 -2.85 -19.74 -0.18
N SER A 242 -4.03 -19.41 0.40
CA SER A 242 -5.32 -19.50 -0.29
C SER A 242 -5.72 -18.20 -1.01
N GLY A 243 -4.85 -17.19 -1.03
CA GLY A 243 -5.11 -15.88 -1.64
C GLY A 243 -5.99 -14.95 -0.80
N GLU A 244 -6.26 -15.28 0.47
CA GLU A 244 -7.07 -14.41 1.32
C GLU A 244 -6.19 -13.38 2.05
N PRO A 245 -6.58 -12.10 2.17
CA PRO A 245 -5.80 -11.14 2.92
C PRO A 245 -5.88 -11.44 4.42
N ALA A 246 -4.72 -11.47 5.07
CA ALA A 246 -4.53 -11.61 6.51
C ALA A 246 -3.63 -10.48 7.02
N VAL A 247 -3.80 -10.11 8.29
CA VAL A 247 -3.06 -9.00 8.90
C VAL A 247 -2.32 -9.44 10.15
N SER A 248 -1.13 -8.90 10.33
CA SER A 248 -0.37 -8.90 11.57
C SER A 248 -0.25 -7.47 12.06
N THR A 249 -0.54 -7.23 13.34
CA THR A 249 -0.52 -5.91 13.93
C THR A 249 0.49 -5.83 15.06
N HIS A 250 1.10 -4.67 15.23
CA HIS A 250 1.86 -4.35 16.43
C HIS A 250 1.72 -2.89 16.78
N THR A 251 1.83 -2.59 18.06
CA THR A 251 1.70 -1.23 18.56
C THR A 251 3.06 -0.72 18.99
N ALA A 252 3.48 0.41 18.43
CA ALA A 252 4.67 1.11 18.83
C ALA A 252 4.30 2.35 19.65
N GLU A 253 5.10 2.67 20.66
CA GLU A 253 4.99 3.91 21.41
C GLU A 253 6.20 4.78 21.12
N TYR A 254 5.93 6.07 20.90
CA TYR A 254 6.89 7.09 20.53
C TYR A 254 6.80 8.22 21.54
N GLY A 255 7.91 8.60 22.15
CA GLY A 255 7.99 9.70 23.09
C GLY A 255 9.43 9.99 23.52
N PRO A 256 9.63 10.88 24.50
CA PRO A 256 10.96 11.19 25.01
C PRO A 256 11.68 9.90 25.47
N GLY A 257 12.78 9.54 24.79
CA GLY A 257 13.56 8.34 25.08
C GLY A 257 13.25 7.09 24.24
N THR A 258 12.31 7.15 23.29
CA THR A 258 12.08 6.05 22.33
C THR A 258 12.83 6.31 21.03
N THR A 259 13.54 5.31 20.51
CA THR A 259 14.44 5.42 19.35
C THR A 259 13.74 5.39 17.98
N ASN A 260 12.42 5.25 17.91
CA ASN A 260 11.75 4.82 16.67
C ASN A 260 10.68 5.79 16.12
N GLY A 261 10.59 7.03 16.59
CA GLY A 261 9.82 8.07 15.88
C GLY A 261 10.71 8.66 14.79
N VAL A 262 10.13 9.12 13.65
CA VAL A 262 10.85 9.84 12.58
C VAL A 262 11.89 10.77 13.20
N THR A 263 13.16 10.39 13.08
CA THR A 263 14.25 11.15 13.68
C THR A 263 14.60 12.25 12.69
N TYR A 264 14.02 13.42 12.90
CA TYR A 264 14.45 14.64 12.22
C TYR A 264 15.90 14.93 12.60
N ALA A 265 16.66 15.50 11.67
CA ALA A 265 18.10 15.68 11.88
C ALA A 265 18.40 16.69 13.00
N ASN A 266 17.45 17.58 13.31
CA ASN A 266 17.57 18.61 14.34
C ASN A 266 16.20 19.11 14.85
N ALA A 267 16.22 19.91 15.93
CA ALA A 267 15.02 20.49 16.52
C ALA A 267 14.27 21.47 15.60
N GLY A 268 14.98 22.16 14.68
CA GLY A 268 14.37 23.07 13.72
C GLY A 268 13.48 22.35 12.71
N GLU A 269 13.94 21.21 12.20
CA GLU A 269 13.16 20.32 11.34
C GLU A 269 11.95 19.73 12.06
N ALA A 270 12.09 19.33 13.33
CA ALA A 270 10.96 18.83 14.11
C ALA A 270 9.85 19.89 14.25
N GLU A 271 10.20 21.15 14.49
CA GLU A 271 9.23 22.25 14.54
C GLU A 271 8.62 22.56 13.16
N LYS A 272 9.40 22.47 12.08
CA LYS A 272 8.91 22.59 10.70
C LYS A 272 7.89 21.49 10.38
N ALA A 273 8.20 20.24 10.69
CA ALA A 273 7.31 19.10 10.48
C ALA A 273 5.98 19.27 11.24
N LYS A 274 5.99 19.76 12.48
CA LYS A 274 4.76 20.09 13.23
C LYS A 274 3.91 21.14 12.52
N ARG A 275 4.52 22.19 11.95
CA ARG A 275 3.79 23.21 11.19
C ARG A 275 3.20 22.65 9.90
N ILE A 276 3.96 21.84 9.16
CA ILE A 276 3.49 21.13 7.96
C ILE A 276 2.30 20.23 8.32
N ALA A 277 2.40 19.43 9.39
CA ALA A 277 1.33 18.57 9.85
C ALA A 277 0.05 19.35 10.22
N ALA A 278 0.18 20.51 10.87
CA ALA A 278 -0.93 21.41 11.18
C ALA A 278 -1.68 21.93 9.93
N GLN A 279 -1.08 21.83 8.74
CA GLN A 279 -1.71 22.17 7.46
C GLN A 279 -2.39 20.98 6.75
N GLY A 280 -2.60 19.87 7.46
CA GLY A 280 -3.34 18.72 6.95
C GLY A 280 -2.47 17.62 6.36
N PHE A 281 -1.25 17.46 6.87
CA PHE A 281 -0.34 16.37 6.49
C PHE A 281 -0.14 15.39 7.64
N GLU A 282 0.08 14.12 7.31
CA GLU A 282 0.38 13.11 8.30
C GLU A 282 1.83 13.26 8.78
N ILE A 283 2.04 13.60 10.05
CA ILE A 283 3.37 13.97 10.58
C ILE A 283 4.43 12.88 10.40
N ASN A 284 4.02 11.60 10.39
CA ASN A 284 4.94 10.47 10.19
C ASN A 284 5.33 10.21 8.74
N SER A 285 4.53 10.73 7.82
CA SER A 285 4.87 10.69 6.41
C SER A 285 5.80 11.83 6.02
N LEU A 286 6.16 12.71 6.95
CA LEU A 286 7.04 13.83 6.67
C LEU A 286 8.50 13.40 6.77
N TRP A 287 9.20 13.44 5.64
CA TRP A 287 10.64 13.27 5.61
C TRP A 287 11.29 14.29 4.68
N VAL A 288 12.48 14.76 5.08
CA VAL A 288 13.31 15.63 4.24
C VAL A 288 13.93 14.78 3.15
N ILE A 289 13.69 15.14 1.88
CA ILE A 289 14.28 14.45 0.72
C ILE A 289 15.52 15.17 0.18
N GLY A 290 15.73 16.41 0.60
CA GLY A 290 16.89 17.22 0.27
C GLY A 290 16.69 18.67 0.69
N TYR A 291 17.61 19.52 0.25
CA TYR A 291 17.58 20.95 0.54
C TYR A 291 17.84 21.74 -0.73
N ASP A 292 17.17 22.88 -0.85
CA ASP A 292 17.54 23.93 -1.80
C ASP A 292 18.26 25.05 -1.03
N GLY A 293 19.60 25.04 -1.07
CA GLY A 293 20.40 25.85 -0.14
C GLY A 293 20.12 25.43 1.30
N GLU A 294 19.62 26.36 2.12
CA GLU A 294 19.24 26.12 3.52
C GLU A 294 17.76 25.75 3.69
N VAL A 295 16.99 25.71 2.60
CA VAL A 295 15.54 25.45 2.63
C VAL A 295 15.27 23.95 2.49
N PRO A 296 14.65 23.30 3.50
CA PRO A 296 14.34 21.88 3.40
C PRO A 296 13.19 21.62 2.43
N VAL A 297 13.38 20.59 1.61
CA VAL A 297 12.36 20.04 0.72
C VAL A 297 11.86 18.74 1.34
N TRP A 298 10.56 18.66 1.52
CA TRP A 298 9.90 17.56 2.21
C TRP A 298 9.06 16.75 1.23
N THR A 299 8.82 15.50 1.59
CA THR A 299 7.67 14.76 1.09
C THR A 299 6.77 14.38 2.25
N GLY A 300 5.48 14.24 1.96
CA GLY A 300 4.42 14.03 2.92
C GLY A 300 3.17 13.47 2.29
N MET A 301 2.31 12.85 3.10
CA MET A 301 0.99 12.40 2.73
C MET A 301 -0.05 13.40 3.23
N ALA A 302 -0.90 13.89 2.33
CA ALA A 302 -2.02 14.73 2.68
C ALA A 302 -3.14 13.91 3.36
N LEU A 303 -3.71 14.40 4.45
CA LEU A 303 -4.72 13.68 5.24
C LEU A 303 -6.10 13.62 4.58
N ASP A 304 -6.39 14.54 3.66
CA ASP A 304 -7.70 14.67 3.01
C ASP A 304 -7.83 13.79 1.76
N SER A 305 -6.76 13.72 0.98
CA SER A 305 -6.68 13.12 -0.34
C SER A 305 -5.80 11.86 -0.35
N PHE A 306 -4.97 11.68 0.69
CA PHE A 306 -3.99 10.61 0.81
C PHE A 306 -2.95 10.59 -0.31
N GLN A 307 -2.79 11.73 -1.00
CA GLN A 307 -1.79 11.90 -2.04
C GLN A 307 -0.41 12.12 -1.44
N THR A 308 0.62 11.62 -2.13
CA THR A 308 2.00 11.94 -1.83
C THR A 308 2.32 13.30 -2.41
N CYS A 309 2.91 14.17 -1.60
CA CYS A 309 3.18 15.54 -1.93
C CYS A 309 4.65 15.87 -1.79
N LEU A 310 5.18 16.66 -2.73
CA LEU A 310 6.46 17.35 -2.61
C LEU A 310 6.17 18.76 -2.08
N ILE A 311 6.84 19.14 -1.00
CA ILE A 311 6.55 20.34 -0.20
C ILE A 311 7.84 21.14 -0.06
N TYR A 312 7.79 22.41 -0.44
CA TYR A 312 8.90 23.34 -0.24
C TYR A 312 8.63 24.22 0.98
N ASP A 313 9.45 24.10 2.03
CA ASP A 313 9.28 24.89 3.25
C ASP A 313 10.30 26.05 3.33
N GLY A 314 10.12 27.01 2.42
CA GLY A 314 10.81 28.31 2.38
C GLY A 314 10.56 29.22 3.59
N SER A 315 9.67 28.79 4.50
CA SER A 315 9.31 29.48 5.75
C SER A 315 8.50 30.79 5.59
N ASP A 316 7.79 30.95 4.47
CA ASP A 316 6.68 31.90 4.30
C ASP A 316 5.33 31.16 4.20
N ASP A 317 4.22 31.86 4.50
CA ASP A 317 2.85 31.31 4.52
C ASP A 317 2.37 30.72 3.18
N GLY A 318 3.10 30.96 2.09
CA GLY A 318 2.77 30.51 0.74
C GLY A 318 2.77 28.98 0.58
N PHE A 319 3.55 28.26 1.40
CA PHE A 319 3.63 26.79 1.44
C PHE A 319 3.44 26.11 0.05
N PRO A 320 4.40 26.29 -0.89
CA PRO A 320 4.32 25.67 -2.21
C PRO A 320 4.36 24.14 -2.10
N ARG A 321 3.41 23.48 -2.78
CA ARG A 321 3.28 22.02 -2.76
C ARG A 321 2.69 21.50 -4.06
N VAL A 322 3.08 20.28 -4.45
CA VAL A 322 2.44 19.52 -5.52
C VAL A 322 2.15 18.13 -4.99
N CYS A 323 0.93 17.65 -5.21
CA CYS A 323 0.46 16.35 -4.74
C CYS A 323 0.04 15.49 -5.92
N ALA A 324 0.34 14.20 -5.86
CA ALA A 324 -0.16 13.24 -6.82
C ALA A 324 -0.46 11.92 -6.12
N ASP A 325 -1.36 11.16 -6.74
CA ASP A 325 -1.69 9.81 -6.30
C ASP A 325 -0.46 8.90 -6.49
N ALA A 326 -0.08 8.18 -5.43
CA ALA A 326 1.14 7.38 -5.40
C ALA A 326 1.13 6.26 -6.46
N LEU A 327 -0.04 5.67 -6.71
CA LEU A 327 -0.19 4.61 -7.70
C LEU A 327 -0.07 5.18 -9.13
N THR A 328 -0.72 6.31 -9.40
CA THR A 328 -0.61 7.03 -10.68
C THR A 328 0.85 7.40 -10.97
N LEU A 329 1.56 7.89 -9.95
CA LEU A 329 2.98 8.21 -10.01
C LEU A 329 3.83 6.99 -10.40
N GLN A 330 3.56 5.83 -9.79
CA GLN A 330 4.25 4.57 -10.08
C GLN A 330 3.94 4.03 -11.48
N GLU A 331 2.67 4.04 -11.90
CA GLU A 331 2.21 3.56 -13.21
C GLU A 331 2.82 4.33 -14.37
N GLN A 332 2.81 5.65 -14.25
CA GLN A 332 3.30 6.53 -15.31
C GLN A 332 4.82 6.72 -15.25
N ARG A 333 5.49 6.13 -14.24
CA ARG A 333 6.88 6.45 -13.87
C ARG A 333 7.08 7.96 -13.77
N ALA A 334 6.06 8.64 -13.23
CA ALA A 334 6.00 10.09 -13.20
C ALA A 334 6.84 10.64 -12.04
N THR A 335 7.32 11.86 -12.22
CA THR A 335 8.05 12.63 -11.22
C THR A 335 7.10 13.62 -10.57
N LEU A 336 7.22 13.80 -9.25
CA LEU A 336 6.64 14.98 -8.60
C LEU A 336 7.50 16.19 -8.99
N VAL A 337 6.88 17.21 -9.59
CA VAL A 337 7.57 18.42 -10.06
C VAL A 337 6.95 19.64 -9.41
N LEU A 338 7.73 20.35 -8.60
CA LEU A 338 7.35 21.60 -7.97
C LEU A 338 8.23 22.73 -8.51
N ASN A 339 7.61 23.76 -9.08
CA ASN A 339 8.33 24.98 -9.45
C ASN A 339 8.12 26.01 -8.35
N VAL A 340 9.22 26.49 -7.79
CA VAL A 340 9.25 27.53 -6.75
C VAL A 340 9.90 28.76 -7.36
N VAL A 341 9.27 29.91 -7.20
CA VAL A 341 9.84 31.19 -7.62
C VAL A 341 10.52 31.82 -6.41
N ASP A 342 11.79 32.14 -6.56
CA ASP A 342 12.53 32.93 -5.57
C ASP A 342 12.06 34.39 -5.66
N GLU A 343 11.46 34.90 -4.58
CA GLU A 343 10.84 36.24 -4.60
C GLU A 343 11.87 37.38 -4.71
N GLU A 344 13.12 37.16 -4.28
CA GLU A 344 14.17 38.18 -4.27
C GLU A 344 14.86 38.30 -5.64
N SER A 345 15.16 37.17 -6.27
CA SER A 345 15.88 37.08 -7.55
C SER A 345 14.95 36.92 -8.76
N GLY A 346 13.70 36.48 -8.55
CA GLY A 346 12.78 36.11 -9.62
C GLY A 346 13.16 34.82 -10.36
N GLU A 347 14.20 34.12 -9.90
CA GLU A 347 14.65 32.84 -10.46
C GLU A 347 13.63 31.73 -10.17
N VAL A 348 13.44 30.81 -11.11
CA VAL A 348 12.58 29.63 -10.90
C VAL A 348 13.45 28.42 -10.57
N ALA A 349 13.27 27.89 -9.37
CA ALA A 349 13.81 26.60 -8.96
C ALA A 349 12.77 25.50 -9.24
N ARG A 350 13.14 24.56 -10.11
CA ARG A 350 12.35 23.38 -10.44
C ARG A 350 12.89 22.19 -9.64
N LEU A 351 12.07 21.73 -8.71
CA LEU A 351 12.32 20.61 -7.81
C LEU A 351 11.63 19.36 -8.37
N GLU A 352 12.38 18.30 -8.61
CA GLU A 352 11.87 17.05 -9.16
C GLU A 352 12.26 15.86 -8.28
N VAL A 353 11.29 14.99 -8.00
CA VAL A 353 11.53 13.72 -7.32
C VAL A 353 10.95 12.57 -8.16
N PRO A 354 11.79 11.65 -8.64
CA PRO A 354 11.31 10.40 -9.23
C PRO A 354 10.70 9.52 -8.14
N THR A 355 9.50 9.02 -8.43
CA THR A 355 8.70 8.24 -7.47
C THR A 355 8.81 6.74 -7.71
N TRP A 356 9.34 6.33 -8.87
CA TRP A 356 9.75 4.96 -9.14
C TRP A 356 11.17 4.76 -8.61
N SER A 357 11.40 3.71 -7.81
CA SER A 357 12.75 3.43 -7.28
C SER A 357 13.23 2.05 -7.70
N ASP A 358 14.43 2.02 -8.29
CA ASP A 358 15.34 0.88 -8.41
C ASP A 358 16.46 0.95 -7.35
N GLY A 359 16.35 1.85 -6.38
CA GLY A 359 17.26 1.95 -5.23
C GLY A 359 17.67 3.37 -4.81
N SER A 360 17.36 4.41 -5.58
CA SER A 360 17.59 5.80 -5.13
C SER A 360 16.66 6.82 -5.79
N SER A 361 15.64 7.29 -5.06
CA SER A 361 14.90 8.50 -5.43
C SER A 361 15.64 9.73 -4.90
N SER A 362 16.47 10.35 -5.74
CA SER A 362 17.17 11.59 -5.39
C SER A 362 16.39 12.82 -5.82
N LEU A 363 16.32 13.85 -4.97
CA LEU A 363 15.84 15.18 -5.34
C LEU A 363 16.74 15.79 -6.43
N MET A 364 16.15 16.25 -7.52
CA MET A 364 16.83 17.03 -8.57
C MET A 364 16.34 18.48 -8.50
N ILE A 365 17.29 19.43 -8.50
CA ILE A 365 16.98 20.87 -8.48
C ILE A 365 17.60 21.50 -9.72
N THR A 366 16.78 22.14 -10.54
CA THR A 366 17.22 22.90 -11.72
C THR A 366 16.80 24.35 -11.59
N ARG A 367 17.69 25.28 -11.93
CA ARG A 367 17.44 26.72 -11.83
C ARG A 367 17.47 27.34 -13.22
N GLU A 368 16.39 28.02 -13.59
CA GLU A 368 16.31 28.76 -14.85
C GLU A 368 16.48 30.26 -14.58
N GLY A 369 17.66 30.79 -14.93
CA GLY A 369 18.03 32.18 -14.72
C GLY A 369 17.53 33.12 -15.81
N GLY A 370 16.84 34.19 -15.39
CA GLY A 370 16.59 35.38 -16.19
C GLY A 370 17.83 36.29 -16.23
N ALA A 371 18.16 36.76 -17.45
CA ALA A 371 19.07 37.85 -17.82
C ALA A 371 20.55 37.78 -17.37
N ASP A 372 21.44 37.34 -18.28
CA ASP A 372 22.61 38.13 -18.72
C ASP A 372 23.34 37.47 -19.91
N GLY A 373 23.69 38.24 -20.95
CA GLY A 373 24.85 37.91 -21.80
C GLY A 373 24.75 37.91 -23.34
N ALA A 374 23.75 38.51 -24.00
CA ALA A 374 23.83 38.78 -25.45
C ALA A 374 24.41 40.19 -25.72
N GLY A 375 25.66 40.40 -25.30
CA GLY A 375 26.42 41.63 -25.51
C GLY A 375 27.83 41.32 -26.00
N GLY A 376 27.93 40.65 -27.15
CA GLY A 376 29.19 40.45 -27.85
C GLY A 376 29.42 41.56 -28.87
N ASP A 377 30.02 42.67 -28.44
CA ASP A 377 30.64 43.64 -29.34
C ASP A 377 31.80 42.95 -30.09
N GLY A 378 31.59 42.70 -31.38
CA GLY A 378 32.63 42.30 -32.31
C GLY A 378 33.46 43.51 -32.73
N ARG A 379 34.76 43.46 -32.46
CA ARG A 379 35.78 44.33 -33.09
C ARG A 379 35.98 44.00 -34.56
#